data_AF-A0A352RZZ5-F1
#
_entry.id   AF-A0A352RZZ5-F1
#
_cell.length_a   1.000
_cell.length_b   1.000
_cell.length_c   1.000
_cell.angle_alpha   90.00
_cell.angle_beta   90.00
_cell.angle_gamma   90.00
#
_symmetry.space_group_name_H-M   'P 1'
#
loop_
_entity.id
_entity.type
_entity.pdbx_description
1 polymer ?
#
loop_
_entity_poly.entity_id
_entity_poly.type
_entity_poly.pdbx_seq_one_letter_code
_entity_poly.pdbx_strand_id
1 'polypeptide(L)'
;MTPTAFMRDIWHRKPLLIRQAVPEIVPPVSREALFELADRDDVESRLVSFFRNRWKLEHGPFSEDNLPSRKTGKWSLLVQGVNLHDRAAAELMSQFRFVPDARLDDVMISYATDGGGVGPHFDSYDVFLLQVSGRRRWRIS
;
A
#
# COMPACT_ATOMS: atom_id res chain seq x y z
N MET A 1 -19.96 11.86 0.86
CA MET A 1 -20.62 10.92 -0.07
C MET A 1 -20.98 9.67 0.69
N THR A 2 -22.17 9.13 0.50
CA THR A 2 -22.60 7.90 1.19
C THR A 2 -22.08 6.66 0.47
N PRO A 3 -21.92 5.51 1.16
CA PRO A 3 -21.55 4.26 0.52
C PRO A 3 -22.47 3.86 -0.64
N THR A 4 -23.78 4.02 -0.48
CA THR A 4 -24.76 3.73 -1.55
C THR A 4 -24.53 4.55 -2.81
N ALA A 5 -24.25 5.85 -2.68
CA ALA A 5 -23.96 6.71 -3.82
C ALA A 5 -22.62 6.32 -4.49
N PHE A 6 -21.60 6.00 -3.69
CA PHE A 6 -20.32 5.52 -4.20
C PHE A 6 -20.47 4.22 -5.01
N MET A 7 -21.18 3.23 -4.48
CA MET A 7 -21.39 1.94 -5.14
C MET A 7 -22.20 2.08 -6.44
N ARG A 8 -23.16 3.00 -6.50
CA ARG A 8 -23.97 3.24 -7.70
C ARG A 8 -23.18 3.98 -8.80
N ASP A 9 -22.47 5.04 -8.43
CA ASP A 9 -21.99 6.05 -9.39
C ASP A 9 -20.48 5.95 -9.70
N ILE A 10 -19.69 5.29 -8.84
CA ILE A 10 -18.22 5.29 -8.90
C ILE A 10 -17.64 3.88 -9.04
N TRP A 11 -18.05 2.95 -8.17
CA TRP A 11 -17.50 1.58 -8.11
C TRP A 11 -17.55 0.87 -9.47
N HIS A 12 -16.44 0.28 -9.91
CA HIS A 12 -16.24 -0.31 -11.26
C HIS A 12 -16.49 0.62 -12.46
N ARG A 13 -16.53 1.94 -12.30
CA ARG A 13 -16.85 2.88 -13.40
C ARG A 13 -15.76 3.91 -13.66
N LYS A 14 -15.27 4.56 -12.60
CA LYS A 14 -14.32 5.67 -12.76
C LYS A 14 -13.50 5.90 -11.48
N PRO A 15 -12.27 6.42 -11.61
CA PRO A 15 -11.47 6.81 -10.47
C PRO A 15 -12.08 8.00 -9.72
N LEU A 16 -11.80 8.08 -8.42
CA LEU A 16 -12.27 9.14 -7.55
C LEU A 16 -11.19 9.52 -6.54
N LEU A 17 -10.94 10.83 -6.39
CA LEU A 17 -10.11 11.38 -5.32
C LEU A 17 -11.00 11.89 -4.18
N ILE A 18 -10.83 11.31 -2.99
CA ILE A 18 -11.45 11.80 -1.75
C ILE A 18 -10.34 12.43 -0.89
N ARG A 19 -10.40 13.74 -0.69
CA ARG A 19 -9.47 14.44 0.22
C ARG A 19 -9.96 14.27 1.66
N GLN A 20 -9.02 14.00 2.57
CA GLN A 20 -9.33 13.81 4.00
C GLN A 20 -10.41 12.74 4.23
N ALA A 21 -10.32 11.61 3.51
CA ALA A 21 -11.25 10.50 3.65
C ALA A 21 -11.26 9.91 5.07
N VAL A 22 -10.08 9.86 5.69
CA VAL A 22 -9.87 9.54 7.11
C VAL A 22 -9.10 10.71 7.72
N PRO A 23 -9.80 11.68 8.34
CA PRO A 23 -9.15 12.80 9.01
C PRO A 23 -8.21 12.29 10.11
N GLU A 24 -7.06 12.97 10.26
CA GLU A 24 -6.08 12.66 11.32
C GLU A 24 -5.63 11.18 11.33
N ILE A 25 -5.59 10.56 10.16
CA ILE A 25 -5.17 9.16 10.04
C ILE A 25 -3.79 8.94 10.66
N VAL A 26 -3.73 7.96 11.56
CA VAL A 26 -2.49 7.43 12.10
C VAL A 26 -2.11 6.20 11.29
N PRO A 27 -0.82 6.02 10.90
CA PRO A 27 -0.40 4.79 10.25
C PRO A 27 -0.77 3.57 11.10
N PRO A 28 -1.46 2.55 10.54
CA PRO A 28 -1.90 1.39 11.31
C PRO A 28 -0.72 0.59 11.88
N VAL A 29 0.40 0.59 11.15
CA VAL A 29 1.65 -0.05 11.54
C VAL A 29 2.76 0.99 11.51
N SER A 30 3.66 0.96 12.50
CA SER A 30 4.87 1.78 12.48
C SER A 30 5.79 1.34 11.33
N ARG A 31 6.72 2.20 10.93
CA ARG A 31 7.69 1.82 9.89
C ARG A 31 8.56 0.64 10.35
N GLU A 32 8.95 0.65 11.62
CA GLU A 32 9.78 -0.39 12.23
C GLU A 32 9.04 -1.74 12.23
N ALA A 33 7.78 -1.77 12.67
CA ALA A 33 6.96 -2.99 12.63
C ALA A 33 6.67 -3.47 11.20
N LEU A 34 6.55 -2.56 10.22
CA LEU A 34 6.43 -2.94 8.81
C LEU A 34 7.69 -3.66 8.30
N PHE A 35 8.88 -3.23 8.74
CA PHE A 35 10.14 -3.86 8.34
C PHE A 35 10.33 -5.20 9.03
N GLU A 36 9.94 -5.31 10.31
CA GLU A 36 9.89 -6.59 11.03
C GLU A 36 8.95 -7.58 10.33
N LEU A 37 7.80 -7.13 9.82
CA LEU A 37 6.93 -7.99 9.01
C LEU A 37 7.61 -8.44 7.71
N ALA A 38 8.36 -7.56 7.05
CA ALA A 38 9.04 -7.91 5.81
C ALA A 38 10.17 -8.93 5.99
N ASP A 39 10.73 -9.07 7.19
CA ASP A 39 11.78 -10.03 7.54
C ASP A 39 11.24 -11.44 7.85
N ARG A 40 9.93 -11.62 7.89
CA ARG A 40 9.32 -12.91 8.21
C ARG A 40 9.10 -13.77 6.97
N ASP A 41 9.48 -15.05 7.06
CA ASP A 41 9.26 -16.05 5.99
C ASP A 41 7.79 -16.28 5.64
N ASP A 42 6.87 -16.04 6.59
CA ASP A 42 5.43 -16.25 6.42
C ASP A 42 4.68 -15.01 5.88
N VAL A 43 5.41 -13.93 5.56
CA VAL A 43 4.84 -12.66 5.07
C VAL A 43 5.37 -12.36 3.68
N GLU A 44 4.47 -12.27 2.69
CA GLU A 44 4.88 -11.89 1.34
C GLU A 44 5.31 -10.42 1.31
N SER A 45 6.57 -10.19 0.95
CA SER A 45 7.13 -8.86 0.74
C SER A 45 7.92 -8.77 -0.57
N ARG A 46 7.95 -7.57 -1.14
CA ARG A 46 8.63 -7.26 -2.40
C ARG A 46 9.37 -5.95 -2.30
N LEU A 47 10.61 -5.92 -2.81
CA LEU A 47 11.40 -4.71 -2.94
C LEU A 47 11.51 -4.35 -4.42
N VAL A 48 11.01 -3.16 -4.78
CA VAL A 48 11.13 -2.61 -6.12
C VAL A 48 12.10 -1.43 -6.08
N SER A 49 13.10 -1.43 -6.97
CA SER A 49 14.06 -0.35 -7.06
C SER A 49 14.31 0.08 -8.50
N PHE A 50 14.68 1.35 -8.68
CA PHE A 50 15.00 1.94 -9.97
C PHE A 50 16.35 2.66 -9.94
N PHE A 51 17.41 1.92 -10.26
CA PHE A 51 18.78 2.41 -10.27
C PHE A 51 19.40 2.32 -11.66
N ARG A 52 20.18 3.33 -12.05
CA ARG A 52 20.88 3.38 -13.36
C ARG A 52 19.95 3.07 -14.55
N ASN A 53 18.73 3.59 -14.52
CA ASN A 53 17.69 3.39 -15.52
C ASN A 53 17.27 1.91 -15.70
N ARG A 54 17.35 1.10 -14.65
CA ARG A 54 16.92 -0.30 -14.64
C ARG A 54 16.02 -0.55 -13.45
N TRP A 55 14.93 -1.26 -13.71
CA TRP A 55 14.05 -1.79 -12.67
C TRP A 55 14.65 -3.09 -12.13
N LYS A 56 14.58 -3.26 -10.81
CA LYS A 56 14.88 -4.52 -10.13
C LYS A 56 13.74 -4.84 -9.18
N LEU A 57 13.27 -6.08 -9.23
CA LEU A 57 12.31 -6.65 -8.30
C LEU A 57 13.02 -7.75 -7.52
N GLU A 58 12.86 -7.72 -6.21
CA GLU A 58 13.33 -8.75 -5.29
C GLU A 58 12.14 -9.19 -4.44
N HIS A 59 12.17 -10.45 -4.02
CA HIS A 59 11.17 -11.04 -3.14
C HIS A 59 11.80 -11.30 -1.77
N GLY A 60 11.01 -11.09 -0.73
CA GLY A 60 11.45 -11.27 0.65
C GLY A 60 11.62 -12.74 1.05
N PRO A 61 11.98 -12.97 2.32
CA PRO A 61 12.06 -11.96 3.38
C PRO A 61 13.23 -10.98 3.24
N PHE A 62 13.10 -9.82 3.89
CA PHE A 62 14.14 -8.78 3.94
C PHE A 62 14.45 -8.38 5.38
N SER A 63 15.59 -8.85 5.90
CA SER A 63 16.19 -8.28 7.10
C SER A 63 16.54 -6.81 6.87
N GLU A 64 16.61 -6.02 7.94
CA GLU A 64 16.89 -4.59 7.83
C GLU A 64 18.23 -4.31 7.10
N ASP A 65 19.23 -5.15 7.32
CA ASP A 65 20.54 -5.07 6.65
C ASP A 65 20.49 -5.36 5.13
N ASN A 66 19.44 -6.05 4.66
CA ASN A 66 19.24 -6.36 3.24
C ASN A 66 18.47 -5.27 2.50
N LEU A 67 17.92 -4.27 3.22
CA LEU A 67 17.24 -3.15 2.62
C LEU A 67 18.23 -2.05 2.22
N PRO A 68 18.01 -1.35 1.08
CA PRO A 68 18.82 -0.19 0.74
C PRO A 68 18.72 0.88 1.83
N SER A 69 19.81 1.65 2.02
CA SER A 69 19.79 2.78 2.93
C SER A 69 18.58 3.70 2.67
N ARG A 70 17.92 4.14 3.74
CA ARG A 70 16.77 5.06 3.68
C ARG A 70 17.13 6.42 3.06
N LYS A 71 18.42 6.78 3.02
CA LYS A 71 18.94 7.98 2.34
C LYS A 71 19.04 7.79 0.82
N THR A 72 19.05 6.55 0.35
CA THR A 72 19.04 6.21 -1.07
C THR A 72 17.61 6.34 -1.59
N GLY A 73 17.39 7.19 -2.59
CA GLY A 73 16.09 7.33 -3.24
C GLY A 73 15.74 6.15 -4.15
N LYS A 74 14.55 6.22 -4.75
CA LYS A 74 14.10 5.34 -5.85
C LYS A 74 13.98 3.85 -5.52
N TRP A 75 13.53 3.54 -4.31
CA TRP A 75 13.09 2.19 -3.97
C TRP A 75 11.80 2.20 -3.16
N SER A 76 11.08 1.08 -3.17
CA SER A 76 9.85 0.87 -2.42
C SER A 76 9.77 -0.56 -1.94
N LEU A 77 9.48 -0.73 -0.65
CA LEU A 77 9.14 -1.99 -0.03
C LEU A 77 7.61 -2.10 0.00
N LEU A 78 7.08 -3.25 -0.43
CA LEU A 78 5.68 -3.61 -0.40
C LEU A 78 5.51 -4.83 0.50
N VAL A 79 4.60 -4.77 1.45
CA VAL A 79 4.28 -5.87 2.37
C VAL A 79 2.80 -6.17 2.23
N GLN A 80 2.48 -7.41 1.85
CA GLN A 80 1.12 -7.89 1.61
C GLN A 80 0.48 -8.37 2.91
N GLY A 81 -0.85 -8.50 2.92
CA GLY A 81 -1.55 -9.20 4.01
C GLY A 81 -1.38 -8.59 5.39
N VAL A 82 -1.04 -7.30 5.52
CA VAL A 82 -0.70 -6.69 6.81
C VAL A 82 -1.88 -6.75 7.80
N ASN A 83 -3.11 -6.73 7.31
CA ASN A 83 -4.32 -6.96 8.09
C ASN A 83 -4.40 -8.32 8.78
N LEU A 84 -3.65 -9.33 8.33
CA LEU A 84 -3.58 -10.65 8.97
C LEU A 84 -2.65 -10.65 10.20
N HIS A 85 -1.75 -9.68 10.27
CA HIS A 85 -0.69 -9.61 11.29
C HIS A 85 -0.85 -8.43 12.25
N ASP A 86 -1.61 -7.40 11.86
CA ASP A 86 -1.84 -6.21 12.66
C ASP A 86 -3.33 -5.88 12.81
N ARG A 87 -3.75 -5.64 14.06
CA ARG A 87 -5.16 -5.36 14.40
C ARG A 87 -5.63 -4.01 13.87
N ALA A 88 -4.79 -2.97 13.90
CA ALA A 88 -5.19 -1.65 13.42
C ALA A 88 -5.35 -1.65 11.89
N ALA A 89 -4.53 -2.42 11.16
CA ALA A 89 -4.70 -2.65 9.74
C ALA A 89 -6.02 -3.40 9.43
N ALA A 90 -6.37 -4.42 10.22
CA ALA A 90 -7.66 -5.12 10.09
C ALA A 90 -8.85 -4.20 10.40
N GLU A 91 -8.76 -3.37 11.44
CA GLU A 91 -9.79 -2.39 11.80
C GLU A 91 -9.94 -1.33 10.70
N LEU A 92 -8.85 -0.86 10.10
CA LEU A 92 -8.89 0.05 8.95
C LEU A 92 -9.60 -0.58 7.75
N MET A 93 -9.27 -1.83 7.41
CA MET A 93 -9.96 -2.58 6.35
C MET A 93 -11.46 -2.72 6.62
N SER A 94 -11.85 -2.91 7.88
CA SER A 94 -13.26 -3.08 8.27
C SER A 94 -14.13 -1.87 7.92
N GLN A 95 -13.55 -0.67 7.83
CA GLN A 95 -14.27 0.56 7.43
C GLN A 95 -14.76 0.52 5.98
N PHE A 96 -14.22 -0.39 5.16
CA PHE A 96 -14.57 -0.59 3.75
C PHE A 96 -15.61 -1.70 3.53
N ARG A 97 -16.16 -2.29 4.59
CA ARG A 97 -17.20 -3.36 4.54
C ARG A 97 -18.58 -2.89 4.04
N PHE A 98 -18.66 -1.71 3.43
CA PHE A 98 -19.75 -1.40 2.50
C PHE A 98 -19.58 -2.12 1.14
N VAL A 99 -18.37 -2.62 0.85
CA VAL A 99 -18.07 -3.59 -0.21
C VAL A 99 -18.27 -5.01 0.36
N PRO A 100 -18.87 -5.96 -0.39
CA PRO A 100 -19.03 -7.33 0.07
C PRO A 100 -17.69 -8.01 0.40
N ASP A 101 -17.64 -8.76 1.50
CA ASP A 101 -16.42 -9.46 1.96
C ASP A 101 -15.79 -10.35 0.87
N ALA A 102 -16.60 -10.99 0.02
CA ALA A 102 -16.11 -11.82 -1.11
C ALA A 102 -15.35 -11.03 -2.20
N ARG A 103 -15.34 -9.70 -2.13
CA ARG A 103 -14.61 -8.80 -3.04
C ARG A 103 -13.46 -8.07 -2.35
N LEU A 104 -13.32 -8.24 -1.04
CA LEU A 104 -12.20 -7.70 -0.27
C LEU A 104 -11.09 -8.76 -0.23
N ASP A 105 -9.87 -8.34 -0.53
CA ASP A 105 -8.69 -9.22 -0.55
C ASP A 105 -7.84 -9.00 0.71
N ASP A 106 -6.92 -8.03 0.68
CA ASP A 106 -6.02 -7.74 1.79
C ASP A 106 -5.68 -6.25 1.93
N VAL A 107 -4.84 -5.94 2.92
CA VAL A 107 -4.19 -4.63 3.08
C VAL A 107 -2.72 -4.77 2.78
N MET A 108 -2.31 -4.30 1.60
CA MET A 108 -0.91 -4.03 1.30
C MET A 108 -0.47 -2.66 1.85
N ILE A 109 0.65 -2.62 2.56
CA ILE A 109 1.31 -1.37 2.92
C ILE A 109 2.61 -1.23 2.14
N SER A 110 2.86 -0.03 1.59
CA SER A 110 4.14 0.30 0.96
C SER A 110 4.89 1.40 1.70
N TYR A 111 6.20 1.21 1.85
CA TYR A 111 7.16 2.23 2.24
C TYR A 111 7.99 2.62 1.03
N ALA A 112 8.13 3.92 0.75
CA ALA A 112 8.87 4.40 -0.40
C ALA A 112 9.81 5.55 0.00
N THR A 113 11.03 5.53 -0.53
CA THR A 113 11.92 6.69 -0.50
C THR A 113 11.57 7.69 -1.61
N ASP A 114 12.19 8.87 -1.61
CA ASP A 114 11.92 9.88 -2.63
C ASP A 114 12.18 9.32 -4.04
N GLY A 115 11.23 9.55 -4.96
CA GLY A 115 11.20 8.95 -6.30
C GLY A 115 10.94 7.44 -6.33
N GLY A 116 10.69 6.79 -5.20
CA GLY A 116 10.31 5.39 -5.09
C GLY A 116 8.90 5.11 -5.62
N GLY A 117 8.74 3.95 -6.24
CA GLY A 117 7.45 3.43 -6.67
C GLY A 117 7.63 2.16 -7.49
N VAL A 118 6.54 1.70 -8.09
CA VAL A 118 6.52 0.49 -8.93
C VAL A 118 6.44 0.78 -10.44
N GLY A 119 6.51 2.07 -10.80
CA GLY A 119 6.34 2.52 -12.18
C GLY A 119 4.88 2.52 -12.66
N PRO A 120 4.62 2.93 -13.91
CA PRO A 120 3.30 2.84 -14.53
C PRO A 120 2.87 1.38 -14.71
N HIS A 121 1.67 1.03 -14.26
CA HIS A 121 1.09 -0.30 -14.36
C HIS A 121 -0.45 -0.18 -14.35
N PHE A 122 -1.12 -1.30 -14.54
CA PHE A 122 -2.56 -1.46 -14.36
C PHE A 122 -2.81 -2.69 -13.50
N ASP A 123 -3.93 -2.70 -12.78
CA ASP A 123 -4.39 -3.82 -11.96
C ASP A 123 -5.73 -4.34 -12.49
N SER A 124 -6.02 -5.62 -12.25
CA SER A 124 -7.30 -6.25 -12.62
C SER A 124 -8.35 -6.17 -11.51
N TYR A 125 -8.07 -5.41 -10.45
CA TYR A 125 -8.90 -5.28 -9.26
C TYR A 125 -9.12 -3.80 -8.91
N ASP A 126 -10.23 -3.50 -8.24
CA ASP A 126 -10.45 -2.18 -7.65
C ASP A 126 -9.57 -1.99 -6.42
N VAL A 127 -9.05 -0.78 -6.22
CA VAL A 127 -8.14 -0.46 -5.12
C VAL A 127 -8.50 0.87 -4.48
N PHE A 128 -8.42 0.92 -3.15
CA PHE A 128 -8.43 2.15 -2.37
C PHE A 128 -6.99 2.51 -1.99
N LEU A 129 -6.44 3.57 -2.60
CA LEU A 129 -5.11 4.07 -2.25
C LEU A 129 -5.21 5.13 -1.15
N LEU A 130 -4.80 4.78 0.07
CA LEU A 130 -4.85 5.65 1.24
C LEU A 130 -3.47 6.20 1.59
N GLN A 131 -3.31 7.53 1.59
CA GLN A 131 -2.07 8.18 2.01
C GLN A 131 -2.03 8.31 3.53
N VAL A 132 -1.17 7.53 4.19
CA VAL A 132 -1.07 7.48 5.66
C VAL A 132 0.03 8.38 6.24
N SER A 133 1.16 8.53 5.55
CA SER A 133 2.29 9.35 6.00
C SER A 133 3.08 9.88 4.80
N GLY A 134 3.68 11.06 4.94
CA GLY A 134 4.41 11.71 3.84
C GLY A 134 3.51 12.15 2.68
N ARG A 135 4.09 12.26 1.48
CA ARG A 135 3.37 12.72 0.27
C ARG A 135 3.79 11.89 -0.94
N ARG A 136 2.81 11.54 -1.78
CA ARG A 136 3.04 10.85 -3.06
C ARG A 136 2.29 11.53 -4.19
N ARG A 137 2.90 11.62 -5.37
CA ARG A 137 2.25 12.09 -6.59
C ARG A 137 1.67 10.91 -7.35
N TRP A 138 0.34 10.80 -7.34
CA TRP A 138 -0.39 9.82 -8.14
C TRP A 138 -0.79 10.42 -9.50
N ARG A 139 -0.67 9.60 -10.54
CA ARG A 139 -1.11 9.91 -11.90
C ARG A 139 -1.93 8.73 -12.41
N ILE A 140 -3.09 9.02 -12.97
CA ILE A 140 -4.00 8.06 -13.60
C ILE A 140 -4.29 8.58 -15.02
N SER A 141 -4.56 7.67 -15.96
CA SER A 141 -4.82 7.96 -17.37
C SER A 141 -6.08 7.28 -17.84
#